data_AF-A0A5N6PJD9-F1
#
_entry.id   AF-A0A5N6PJD9-F1
#
_cell.length_a   1.000
_cell.length_b   1.000
_cell.length_c   1.000
_cell.angle_alpha   90.00
_cell.angle_beta   90.00
_cell.angle_gamma   90.00
#
_symmetry.space_group_name_H-M   'P 1'
#
loop_
_entity.id
_entity.type
_entity.pdbx_description
1 polymer ?
#
loop_
_entity_poly.entity_id
_entity_poly.type
_entity_poly.pdbx_seq_one_letter_code
_entity_poly.pdbx_strand_id
1 'polypeptide(L)'
;MHLSWHYRKNYTTHDLELGAVVFALKIWRHYLYGTKCIIIYTDHKSLQHVLDQKMLNMRQRRWVELLNDYDCEIRYHPGKANVIADALSRKERVKPLRVKALGMTIRTSLTPQIKED
;
A
#
# COMPACT_ATOMS: atom_id res chain seq x y z
N MET A 1 -8.60 -2.63 6.33
CA MET A 1 -9.17 -1.37 5.80
C MET A 1 -9.03 -1.33 4.28
N HIS A 2 -10.16 -1.16 3.60
CA HIS A 2 -10.36 -1.35 2.16
C HIS A 2 -9.86 -0.13 1.37
N LEU A 3 -8.54 0.04 1.24
CA LEU A 3 -8.00 0.82 0.13
C LEU A 3 -8.19 -0.03 -1.13
N SER A 4 -9.28 0.21 -1.85
CA SER A 4 -9.54 -0.39 -3.15
C SER A 4 -8.38 -0.05 -4.08
N TRP A 5 -7.53 -1.05 -4.34
CA TRP A 5 -6.33 -0.98 -5.19
C TRP A 5 -6.66 -0.75 -6.67
N HIS A 6 -7.92 -0.51 -7.03
CA HIS A 6 -8.37 -0.25 -8.40
C HIS A 6 -8.02 1.15 -8.91
N TYR A 7 -7.58 2.07 -8.05
CA TYR A 7 -7.19 3.43 -8.45
C TYR A 7 -5.73 3.59 -8.92
N ARG A 8 -4.93 2.50 -8.98
CA ARG A 8 -3.50 2.57 -9.35
C ARG A 8 -3.23 3.00 -10.81
N LYS A 9 -4.24 3.05 -11.68
CA LYS A 9 -4.05 3.35 -13.11
C LYS A 9 -3.78 4.82 -13.43
N ASN A 10 -4.14 5.75 -12.54
CA ASN A 10 -4.03 7.20 -12.79
C ASN A 10 -2.94 7.89 -11.97
N TYR A 11 -2.09 7.13 -11.26
CA TYR A 11 -1.00 7.68 -10.47
C TYR A 11 0.33 7.39 -11.13
N THR A 12 1.13 8.44 -11.30
CA THR A 12 2.54 8.26 -11.67
C THR A 12 3.28 7.59 -10.51
N THR A 13 4.42 6.94 -10.79
CA THR A 13 5.28 6.37 -9.73
C THR A 13 5.61 7.44 -8.68
N HIS A 14 5.87 8.67 -9.12
CA HIS A 14 6.12 9.81 -8.25
C HIS A 14 4.98 10.07 -7.25
N ASP A 15 3.72 10.04 -7.71
CA ASP A 15 2.57 10.25 -6.82
C ASP A 15 2.36 9.09 -5.85
N LEU A 16 2.72 7.86 -6.25
CA LEU A 16 2.62 6.70 -5.37
C LEU A 16 3.64 6.78 -4.24
N GLU A 17 4.89 7.13 -4.55
CA GLU A 17 5.94 7.30 -3.54
C GLU A 17 5.62 8.45 -2.58
N LEU A 18 5.20 9.61 -3.10
CA LEU A 18 4.80 10.74 -2.27
C LEU A 18 3.57 10.41 -1.40
N GLY A 19 2.61 9.68 -1.98
CA GLY A 19 1.44 9.20 -1.25
C GLY A 19 1.82 8.24 -0.12
N ALA A 20 2.83 7.38 -0.30
CA ALA A 20 3.33 6.48 0.73
C ALA A 20 3.94 7.25 1.90
N VAL A 21 4.72 8.30 1.64
CA VAL A 21 5.30 9.18 2.67
C VAL A 21 4.19 9.88 3.47
N VAL A 22 3.24 10.51 2.79
CA VAL A 22 2.09 11.18 3.41
C VAL A 22 1.27 10.22 4.26
N PHE A 23 1.09 8.99 3.78
CA PHE A 23 0.38 7.96 4.51
C PHE A 23 1.11 7.54 5.79
N ALA A 24 2.43 7.36 5.72
CA ALA A 24 3.25 7.08 6.89
C ALA A 24 3.12 8.21 7.92
N LEU A 25 3.29 9.47 7.53
CA LEU A 25 3.16 10.61 8.46
C LEU A 25 1.79 10.65 9.17
N LYS A 26 0.71 10.30 8.46
CA LYS A 26 -0.62 10.21 9.07
C LYS A 26 -0.74 9.10 10.10
N ILE A 27 -0.13 7.93 9.85
CA ILE A 27 -0.12 6.81 10.80
C ILE A 27 0.69 7.16 12.04
N TRP A 28 1.86 7.77 11.85
CA TRP A 28 2.81 8.06 12.93
C TRP A 28 2.57 9.41 13.60
N ARG A 29 1.50 10.14 13.24
CA ARG A 29 1.19 11.50 13.72
C ARG A 29 1.32 11.65 15.23
N HIS A 30 0.81 10.70 16.01
CA HIS A 30 0.85 10.75 17.47
C HIS A 30 2.25 10.55 18.06
N TYR A 31 3.15 9.88 17.33
CA TYR A 31 4.55 9.73 17.73
C TYR A 31 5.42 10.91 17.29
N LEU A 32 5.05 11.56 16.17
CA LEU A 32 5.83 12.64 15.56
C LEU A 32 5.46 14.02 16.12
N TYR A 33 4.36 14.14 16.86
CA TYR A 33 3.90 15.41 17.41
C TYR A 33 4.92 16.02 18.38
N GLY A 34 5.32 17.27 18.14
CA GLY A 34 6.34 17.97 18.93
C GLY A 34 7.79 17.69 18.52
N THR A 35 8.02 16.80 17.56
CA THR A 35 9.34 16.61 16.96
C THR A 35 9.59 17.72 15.94
N LYS A 36 10.74 18.38 16.03
CA LYS A 36 11.20 19.35 15.03
C LYS A 36 12.09 18.66 14.01
N CYS A 37 12.03 19.09 12.74
CA CYS A 37 12.86 18.58 11.66
C CYS A 37 12.77 17.04 11.49
N ILE A 38 11.71 16.56 10.82
CA ILE A 38 11.56 15.12 10.53
C ILE A 38 12.33 14.78 9.27
N ILE A 39 13.37 13.97 9.39
CA ILE A 39 14.16 13.51 8.22
C ILE A 39 13.49 12.28 7.61
N ILE A 40 13.10 12.40 6.35
CA ILE A 40 12.49 11.33 5.55
C ILE A 40 13.51 10.82 4.54
N TYR A 41 13.90 9.56 4.66
CA TYR A 41 14.78 8.91 3.70
C TYR A 41 13.97 8.21 2.60
N THR A 42 14.30 8.50 1.35
CA THR A 42 13.67 7.88 0.17
C THR A 42 14.72 7.45 -0.85
N ASP A 43 14.51 6.33 -1.53
CA ASP A 43 15.32 5.91 -2.67
C ASP A 43 14.87 6.49 -4.01
N HIS A 44 13.91 7.42 -3.98
CA HIS A 44 13.42 8.09 -5.16
C HIS A 44 13.92 9.54 -5.24
N LYS A 45 14.97 9.76 -6.03
CA LYS A 45 15.69 11.05 -6.15
C LYS A 45 14.79 12.24 -6.46
N SER A 46 13.76 12.06 -7.28
CA SER A 46 12.85 13.14 -7.66
C SER A 46 12.07 13.73 -6.48
N LEU A 47 11.84 12.96 -5.41
CA LEU A 47 11.11 13.45 -4.24
C LEU A 47 11.91 14.46 -3.42
N GLN A 48 13.23 14.55 -3.59
CA GLN A 48 14.03 15.55 -2.87
C GLN A 48 13.59 16.99 -3.19
N HIS A 49 13.10 17.21 -4.40
CA HIS A 49 12.73 18.55 -4.89
C HIS A 49 11.23 18.83 -4.84
N VAL A 50 10.43 17.92 -4.26
CA VAL A 50 8.97 18.05 -4.27
C VAL A 50 8.47 19.24 -3.45
N LEU A 51 9.22 19.63 -2.41
CA LEU A 51 8.90 20.76 -1.55
C LEU A 51 9.15 22.11 -2.26
N ASP A 52 10.16 22.15 -3.15
CA ASP A 52 10.55 23.37 -3.88
C ASP A 52 9.84 23.52 -5.24
N GLN A 53 9.10 22.49 -5.67
CA GLN A 53 8.50 22.45 -6.99
C GLN A 53 7.32 23.44 -7.11
N LYS A 54 7.47 24.44 -7.98
CA LYS A 54 6.45 25.48 -8.21
C LYS A 54 5.17 24.98 -8.88
N MET A 55 5.28 23.96 -9.73
CA MET A 55 4.15 23.39 -10.47
C MET A 55 3.78 22.03 -9.90
N LEU A 56 2.83 22.04 -8.97
CA LEU A 56 2.24 20.85 -8.35
C LEU A 56 0.74 20.78 -8.67
N ASN A 57 0.25 19.57 -8.86
CA ASN A 57 -1.19 19.32 -8.97
C ASN A 57 -1.88 19.61 -7.60
N MET A 58 -3.18 19.94 -7.58
CA MET A 58 -3.90 20.27 -6.34
C MET A 58 -3.75 19.21 -5.24
N ARG A 59 -3.67 17.93 -5.63
CA ARG A 59 -3.43 16.83 -4.69
C ARG A 59 -2.04 16.90 -4.06
N GLN A 60 -1.00 17.07 -4.88
CA GLN A 60 0.38 17.16 -4.42
C GLN A 60 0.58 18.39 -3.54
N ARG A 61 -0.08 19.52 -3.86
CA ARG A 61 -0.05 20.72 -3.02
C ARG A 61 -0.53 20.45 -1.59
N ARG A 62 -1.68 19.77 -1.43
CA ARG A 62 -2.20 19.36 -0.10
C ARG A 62 -1.25 18.43 0.65
N TRP A 63 -0.49 17.62 -0.08
CA TRP A 63 0.50 16.72 0.51
C TRP A 63 1.76 17.46 0.94
N VAL A 64 2.21 18.45 0.17
CA VAL A 64 3.34 19.32 0.53
C VAL A 64 2.99 20.21 1.71
N GLU A 65 1.77 20.75 1.78
CA GLU A 65 1.29 21.48 2.97
C GLU A 65 1.43 20.63 4.23
N LEU A 66 0.98 19.36 4.19
CA LEU A 66 1.16 18.44 5.30
C LEU A 66 2.64 18.20 5.63
N LEU A 67 3.51 18.05 4.64
CA LEU A 67 4.94 17.86 4.86
C LEU A 67 5.58 19.09 5.54
N ASN A 68 5.15 20.28 5.17
CA ASN A 68 5.60 21.54 5.78
C ASN A 68 5.11 21.67 7.23
N ASP A 69 3.90 21.21 7.56
CA ASP A 69 3.38 21.23 8.95
C ASP A 69 4.27 20.43 9.93
N TYR A 70 4.96 19.40 9.43
CA TYR A 70 5.88 18.57 10.19
C TYR A 70 7.35 18.98 10.07
N ASP A 71 7.66 20.10 9.39
CA ASP A 71 9.03 20.57 9.13
C ASP A 71 9.91 19.44 8.55
N CYS A 72 9.39 18.73 7.53
CA CYS A 72 10.04 17.55 6.99
C CYS A 72 11.21 17.90 6.05
N GLU A 73 12.33 17.18 6.20
CA GLU A 73 13.46 17.21 5.28
C GLU A 73 13.53 15.90 4.50
N ILE A 74 13.45 15.95 3.17
CA ILE A 74 13.51 14.75 2.31
C ILE A 74 14.94 14.53 1.82
N ARG A 75 15.54 13.39 2.20
CA ARG A 75 16.90 13.00 1.81
C ARG A 75 16.90 11.74 0.97
N TYR A 76 17.68 11.74 -0.10
CA TYR A 76 17.90 10.54 -0.89
C TYR A 76 18.77 9.54 -0.14
N HIS A 77 18.35 8.28 -0.13
CA HIS A 77 19.09 7.15 0.38
C HIS A 77 19.11 6.03 -0.67
N PRO A 78 20.28 5.49 -1.06
CA PRO A 78 20.34 4.48 -2.12
C PRO A 78 19.44 3.27 -1.83
N GLY A 79 18.68 2.82 -2.84
CA GLY A 79 17.71 1.71 -2.68
C GLY A 79 18.32 0.40 -2.15
N LYS A 80 19.61 0.14 -2.42
CA LYS A 80 20.36 -1.00 -1.85
C LYS A 80 20.45 -0.97 -0.32
N ALA A 81 20.31 0.19 0.29
CA ALA A 81 20.28 0.38 1.73
C ALA A 81 18.85 0.59 2.26
N ASN A 82 17.86 0.78 1.38
CA ASN A 82 16.44 0.91 1.70
C ASN A 82 15.69 -0.45 1.79
N VAL A 83 16.44 -1.54 2.02
CA VAL A 83 15.92 -2.93 1.94
C VAL A 83 14.74 -3.17 2.88
N ILE A 84 14.77 -2.56 4.07
CA ILE A 84 13.71 -2.71 5.07
C ILE A 84 12.40 -2.09 4.56
N ALA A 85 12.45 -0.84 4.10
CA ALA A 85 11.25 -0.14 3.61
C ALA A 85 10.72 -0.82 2.34
N ASP A 86 11.60 -1.26 1.45
CA ASP A 86 11.26 -2.01 0.24
C ASP A 86 10.63 -3.37 0.56
N ALA A 87 11.12 -4.08 1.59
CA ALA A 87 10.47 -5.31 2.06
C ALA A 87 9.08 -5.06 2.65
N LEU A 88 8.90 -3.98 3.41
CA LEU A 88 7.62 -3.61 4.01
C LEU A 88 6.60 -3.07 2.99
N SER A 89 7.07 -2.40 1.94
CA SER A 89 6.20 -1.87 0.88
C SER A 89 5.70 -2.96 -0.08
N ARG A 90 6.48 -4.05 -0.24
CA ARG A 90 6.10 -5.23 -0.99
C ARG A 90 4.99 -6.01 -0.30
N LYS A 91 3.75 -5.67 -0.63
CA LYS A 91 2.61 -6.54 -0.35
C LYS A 91 2.76 -7.83 -1.17
N GLU A 92 3.09 -8.94 -0.52
CA GLU A 92 2.96 -10.26 -1.13
C GLU A 92 1.50 -10.42 -1.58
N ARG A 93 1.28 -10.46 -2.90
CA ARG A 93 0.01 -10.90 -3.43
C ARG A 93 -0.04 -12.40 -3.22
N VAL A 94 -0.40 -12.83 -2.02
CA VAL A 94 -0.83 -14.21 -1.81
C VAL A 94 -1.97 -14.43 -2.79
N LYS A 95 -1.70 -15.16 -3.87
CA LYS A 95 -2.75 -15.55 -4.80
C LYS A 95 -3.76 -16.33 -3.96
N PRO A 96 -5.05 -15.96 -3.96
CA PRO A 96 -6.03 -16.74 -3.23
C PRO A 96 -5.92 -18.20 -3.71
N LEU A 97 -5.77 -19.13 -2.76
CA LEU A 97 -5.74 -20.56 -3.06
C LEU A 97 -7.05 -20.89 -3.78
N ARG A 98 -6.95 -21.23 -5.07
CA ARG A 98 -8.10 -21.70 -5.85
C ARG A 98 -8.34 -23.16 -5.47
N VAL A 99 -9.20 -23.39 -4.48
CA VAL A 99 -9.66 -24.74 -4.15
C VAL A 99 -10.74 -25.14 -5.17
N LYS A 100 -10.51 -26.19 -5.95
CA LYS A 100 -11.58 -26.82 -6.73
C LYS A 100 -12.45 -27.61 -5.75
N ALA A 101 -13.74 -27.30 -5.67
CA ALA A 101 -14.69 -28.14 -4.97
C ALA A 101 -14.74 -29.50 -5.68
N LEU A 102 -14.30 -30.56 -5.00
CA LEU A 102 -14.51 -31.93 -5.48
C LEU A 102 -15.96 -32.29 -5.13
N GLY A 103 -16.83 -32.39 -6.13
CA GLY A 103 -18.21 -32.82 -5.90
C GLY A 103 -18.22 -34.26 -5.40
N MET A 104 -18.63 -34.48 -4.14
CA MET A 104 -18.88 -35.83 -3.64
C MET A 104 -20.27 -36.26 -4.10
N THR A 105 -20.32 -37.12 -5.12
CA THR A 105 -21.58 -37.80 -5.49
C THR A 105 -21.83 -38.91 -4.47
N ILE A 106 -22.72 -38.65 -3.51
CA ILE A 106 -23.25 -39.69 -2.64
C ILE A 106 -24.17 -40.55 -3.50
N ARG A 107 -23.69 -41.72 -3.94
CA ARG A 107 -24.58 -42.76 -4.48
C ARG A 107 -25.28 -43.45 -3.33
N THR A 108 -26.53 -43.08 -3.07
CA THR A 108 -27.43 -43.86 -2.22
C THR A 108 -27.93 -45.06 -3.03
N SER A 109 -27.14 -46.13 -3.10
CA SER A 109 -27.63 -47.43 -3.57
C SER A 109 -28.24 -48.19 -2.40
N LEU A 110 -29.52 -47.91 -2.10
CA LEU A 110 -30.33 -48.78 -1.26
C LEU A 110 -31.74 -48.86 -1.88
N THR A 111 -31.86 -49.68 -2.93
CA THR A 111 -33.12 -50.36 -3.24
C THR A 111 -33.11 -51.70 -2.50
N PRO A 112 -33.95 -51.92 -1.49
CA PRO A 112 -34.46 -53.25 -1.21
C PRO A 112 -35.78 -53.39 -1.98
N GLN A 113 -35.75 -54.26 -2.98
CA GLN A 113 -36.94 -54.90 -3.53
C GLN A 113 -37.69 -55.56 -2.36
N ILE A 114 -38.89 -55.10 -2.04
CA ILE A 114 -39.84 -55.88 -1.25
C ILE A 114 -40.97 -56.23 -2.21
N LYS A 115 -41.09 -57.54 -2.45
CA LYS A 115 -42.01 -58.20 -3.38
C LYS A 115 -43.46 -57.98 -2.95
N GLU A 116 -44.32 -57.87 -3.95
CA GLU A 116 -45.76 -58.08 -3.87
C GLU A 116 -46.04 -59.54 -3.46
N ASP A 117 -46.98 -59.72 -2.52
CA ASP A 117 -47.92 -60.85 -2.44
C ASP A 117 -49.28 -60.28 -2.03
#